data_AF-A0A6J7J2S0-F1
#
_entry.id   AF-A0A6J7J2S0-F1
#
_cell.length_a   1.000
_cell.length_b   1.000
_cell.length_c   1.000
_cell.angle_alpha   90.00
_cell.angle_beta   90.00
_cell.angle_gamma   90.00
#
_symmetry.space_group_name_H-M   'P 1'
#
loop_
_entity.id
_entity.type
_entity.pdbx_description
1 polymer ?
#
loop_
_entity_poly.entity_id
_entity_poly.type
_entity_poly.pdbx_seq_one_letter_code
_entity_poly.pdbx_strand_id
1 'polypeptide(L)'
;MTAGSTVVGRVKAGQMWSGSPAQKVGKADHPWPAETPPRATKWVFAYGVASLFLSGMALFSIGVSLVLMGWWIHTADSVLGAFERGLVMLPVATLVSLAVFALITVVAVRLLGIGLVGGYHPVRSRIGWQVWATERLMDSARTFLFPLYASLLTPHWLRLLGAKIGKDVEASTVLMIPKFTTVADGAFLADDTMVASYELGGGWMHLGDAKVGKRAFLGNSGMTGPGRTVPKNGLVAVLSATPDKAKSGSSWLGSPPVRLRRAAGSADSSRTFDPPRKLKIARSLVETCRLIPVVVTFGIGLGVLFGLTAIADSIGYWLAAALSGVVLLVAGFVAAAVSAAAKWLWVGRIGKTDHPLWSSFVWRNEVADTFVETVAAPWFARAAEGTAVLNMWLRWLGADIGRGVWCETYWLPEADLVTLADGATVNRGCVVQTHLFHDRIMSMDTVDLGRGATLGPHCVALPASGIGDGATVGPASLVMRGDTVPAHTRWQGNPIAPWAKGDPFPRIRDDRNEG
;
A
#
# COMPACT_ATOMS: atom_id res chain seq x y z
N MET A 1 -24.19 1.19 -3.99
CA MET A 1 -23.24 0.07 -4.19
C MET A 1 -22.48 -0.13 -2.90
N THR A 2 -22.07 -1.35 -2.57
CA THR A 2 -21.17 -1.58 -1.45
C THR A 2 -19.73 -1.19 -1.82
N ALA A 3 -18.91 -0.85 -0.83
CA ALA A 3 -17.48 -0.59 -1.03
C ALA A 3 -16.76 -1.83 -1.59
N GLY A 4 -15.73 -1.62 -2.43
CA GLY A 4 -14.94 -2.68 -3.04
C GLY A 4 -15.63 -3.44 -4.18
N SER A 5 -16.75 -2.94 -4.72
CA SER A 5 -17.47 -3.58 -5.82
C SER A 5 -17.04 -3.08 -7.20
N THR A 6 -17.00 -3.99 -8.19
CA THR A 6 -16.52 -3.71 -9.55
C THR A 6 -17.67 -3.60 -10.53
N VAL A 7 -17.86 -2.42 -11.11
CA VAL A 7 -19.02 -2.15 -11.98
C VAL A 7 -18.65 -2.37 -13.44
N VAL A 8 -19.29 -3.37 -14.09
CA VAL A 8 -19.02 -3.75 -15.49
C VAL A 8 -20.16 -3.31 -16.44
N GLY A 9 -21.02 -2.38 -16.00
CA GLY A 9 -22.15 -1.93 -16.81
C GLY A 9 -23.05 -0.92 -16.11
N ARG A 10 -24.27 -0.75 -16.62
CA ARG A 10 -25.26 0.18 -16.04
C ARG A 10 -25.91 -0.41 -14.80
N VAL A 11 -25.96 0.37 -13.72
CA VAL A 11 -26.70 0.03 -12.51
C VAL A 11 -27.98 0.84 -12.42
N LYS A 12 -29.10 0.13 -12.26
CA LYS A 12 -30.43 0.76 -12.15
C LYS A 12 -30.61 1.41 -10.79
N ALA A 13 -31.30 2.55 -10.77
CA ALA A 13 -31.68 3.24 -9.54
C ALA A 13 -32.50 2.32 -8.61
N GLY A 14 -32.38 2.56 -7.29
CA GLY A 14 -33.12 1.80 -6.28
C GLY A 14 -32.67 0.35 -6.07
N GLN A 15 -31.49 -0.04 -6.60
CA GLN A 15 -30.95 -1.39 -6.44
C GLN A 15 -29.65 -1.38 -5.63
N MET A 16 -29.49 -2.38 -4.77
CA MET A 16 -28.23 -2.65 -4.08
C MET A 16 -27.42 -3.63 -4.91
N TRP A 17 -26.17 -3.26 -5.17
CA TRP A 17 -25.21 -4.03 -5.95
C TRP A 17 -23.93 -4.20 -5.14
N SER A 18 -23.38 -5.41 -5.19
CA SER A 18 -22.17 -5.84 -4.47
C SER A 18 -21.45 -6.91 -5.29
N GLY A 19 -20.14 -7.05 -5.14
CA GLY A 19 -19.36 -8.08 -5.83
C GLY A 19 -18.29 -7.51 -6.75
N SER A 20 -17.36 -8.37 -7.14
CA SER A 20 -16.56 -8.20 -8.34
C SER A 20 -16.77 -9.43 -9.23
N PRO A 21 -17.37 -9.29 -10.42
CA PRO A 21 -18.14 -8.13 -10.87
C PRO A 21 -19.39 -7.92 -9.98
N ALA A 22 -19.85 -6.68 -9.88
CA ALA A 22 -20.99 -6.31 -9.05
C ALA A 22 -22.26 -6.95 -9.60
N GLN A 23 -23.01 -7.62 -8.72
CA GLN A 23 -24.31 -8.20 -9.01
C GLN A 23 -25.38 -7.57 -8.11
N LYS A 24 -26.63 -7.58 -8.59
CA LYS A 24 -27.77 -7.12 -7.79
C LYS A 24 -27.97 -8.07 -6.61
N VAL A 25 -27.80 -7.56 -5.40
CA VAL A 25 -28.02 -8.30 -4.14
C VAL A 25 -29.37 -7.97 -3.50
N GLY A 26 -30.01 -6.85 -3.88
CA GLY A 26 -31.29 -6.46 -3.30
C GLY A 26 -31.85 -5.13 -3.81
N LYS A 27 -32.86 -4.63 -3.09
CA LYS A 27 -33.28 -3.22 -3.19
C LYS A 27 -32.24 -2.34 -2.50
N ALA A 28 -32.03 -1.13 -3.01
CA ALA A 28 -31.16 -0.17 -2.34
C ALA A 28 -31.75 0.12 -0.96
N ASP A 29 -31.00 -0.20 0.08
CA ASP A 29 -31.26 0.34 1.41
C ASP A 29 -30.79 1.79 1.43
N HIS A 30 -31.56 2.66 2.07
CA HIS A 30 -31.22 4.07 2.24
C HIS A 30 -30.99 4.33 3.73
N PRO A 31 -29.86 3.87 4.29
CA PRO A 31 -29.55 4.08 5.71
C PRO A 31 -29.29 5.56 6.05
N TRP A 32 -29.19 6.42 5.03
CA TRP A 32 -28.92 7.85 5.18
C TRP A 32 -30.17 8.62 5.62
N PRO A 33 -29.99 9.76 6.33
CA PRO A 33 -31.08 10.67 6.62
C PRO A 33 -31.89 11.03 5.37
N ALA A 34 -33.22 11.12 5.52
CA ALA A 34 -34.14 11.39 4.42
C ALA A 34 -33.99 12.81 3.85
N GLU A 35 -33.54 13.75 4.69
CA GLU A 35 -33.28 15.12 4.29
C GLU A 35 -31.96 15.26 3.53
N THR A 36 -31.95 16.12 2.53
CA THR A 36 -30.70 16.48 1.85
C THR A 36 -29.85 17.36 2.77
N PRO A 37 -28.54 17.07 2.91
CA PRO A 37 -27.70 17.88 3.78
C PRO A 37 -27.56 19.31 3.23
N PRO A 38 -27.36 20.32 4.09
CA PRO A 38 -27.15 21.69 3.65
C PRO A 38 -25.96 21.79 2.68
N ARG A 39 -26.09 22.59 1.60
CA ARG A 39 -25.03 22.77 0.59
C ARG A 39 -23.70 23.26 1.18
N ALA A 40 -23.78 24.08 2.23
CA ALA A 40 -22.68 24.58 3.07
C ALA A 40 -21.37 24.86 2.31
N THR A 41 -21.44 25.67 1.25
CA THR A 41 -20.36 25.92 0.29
C THR A 41 -19.08 26.49 0.93
N LYS A 42 -19.19 27.20 2.06
CA LYS A 42 -18.04 27.64 2.86
C LYS A 42 -17.07 26.51 3.23
N TRP A 43 -17.56 25.28 3.38
CA TRP A 43 -16.70 24.13 3.63
C TRP A 43 -15.86 23.78 2.41
N VAL A 44 -16.32 23.99 1.19
CA VAL A 44 -15.49 23.75 -0.01
C VAL A 44 -14.21 24.60 0.05
N PHE A 45 -14.33 25.86 0.46
CA PHE A 45 -13.17 26.72 0.70
C PHE A 45 -12.29 26.19 1.85
N ALA A 46 -12.88 25.78 2.98
CA ALA A 46 -12.13 25.19 4.10
C ALA A 46 -11.36 23.91 3.72
N TYR A 47 -11.94 23.04 2.89
CA TYR A 47 -11.27 21.87 2.34
C TYR A 47 -10.12 22.26 1.40
N GLY A 48 -10.33 23.27 0.55
CA GLY A 48 -9.28 23.81 -0.33
C GLY A 48 -8.09 24.36 0.46
N VAL A 49 -8.36 25.23 1.44
CA VAL A 49 -7.33 25.79 2.33
C VAL A 49 -6.62 24.69 3.12
N ALA A 50 -7.36 23.75 3.70
CA ALA A 50 -6.75 22.64 4.42
C ALA A 50 -5.90 21.75 3.51
N SER A 51 -6.29 21.55 2.25
CA SER A 51 -5.46 20.80 1.28
C SER A 51 -4.10 21.46 1.09
N LEU A 52 -4.05 22.80 0.97
CA LEU A 52 -2.79 23.55 0.86
C LEU A 52 -1.92 23.36 2.11
N PHE A 53 -2.51 23.45 3.31
CA PHE A 53 -1.78 23.21 4.56
C PHE A 53 -1.26 21.79 4.65
N LEU A 54 -2.09 20.79 4.35
CA LEU A 54 -1.71 19.37 4.38
C LEU A 54 -0.57 19.06 3.41
N SER A 55 -0.64 19.57 2.18
CA SER A 55 0.46 19.44 1.20
C SER A 55 1.72 20.18 1.64
N GLY A 56 1.57 21.33 2.32
CA GLY A 56 2.67 22.13 2.83
C GLY A 56 3.39 21.53 4.05
N MET A 57 2.78 20.60 4.78
CA MET A 57 3.38 20.02 5.99
C MET A 57 4.69 19.27 5.72
N ALA A 58 4.72 18.45 4.66
CA ALA A 58 5.94 17.73 4.28
C ALA A 58 7.04 18.71 3.84
N LEU A 59 6.66 19.75 3.07
CA LEU A 59 7.58 20.81 2.66
C LEU A 59 8.12 21.60 3.86
N PHE A 60 7.30 21.86 4.87
CA PHE A 60 7.72 22.53 6.10
C PHE A 60 8.75 21.69 6.85
N SER A 61 8.51 20.38 7.02
CA SER A 61 9.46 19.47 7.67
C SER A 61 10.81 19.38 6.94
N ILE A 62 10.76 19.29 5.61
CA ILE A 62 11.96 19.36 4.77
C ILE A 62 12.62 20.73 4.91
N GLY A 63 11.85 21.82 4.91
CA GLY A 63 12.33 23.19 5.08
C GLY A 63 13.09 23.41 6.39
N VAL A 64 12.59 22.91 7.52
CA VAL A 64 13.31 22.94 8.81
C VAL A 64 14.67 22.25 8.69
N SER A 65 14.70 21.11 8.00
CA SER A 65 15.92 20.32 7.80
C SER A 65 16.89 21.00 6.83
N LEU A 66 16.37 21.68 5.81
CA LEU A 66 17.17 22.50 4.88
C LEU A 66 17.75 23.74 5.55
N VAL A 67 17.04 24.37 6.49
CA VAL A 67 17.58 25.48 7.30
C VAL A 67 18.72 24.99 8.18
N LEU A 68 18.55 23.84 8.86
CA LEU A 68 19.62 23.21 9.64
C LEU A 68 20.83 22.86 8.76
N MET A 69 20.58 22.26 7.59
CA MET A 69 21.60 21.92 6.61
C MET A 69 22.34 23.17 6.12
N GLY A 70 21.60 24.22 5.74
CA GLY A 70 22.15 25.50 5.31
C GLY A 70 23.04 26.15 6.37
N TRP A 71 22.57 26.17 7.63
CA TRP A 71 23.37 26.62 8.77
C TRP A 71 24.62 25.76 8.97
N TRP A 72 24.60 24.46 8.69
CA TRP A 72 25.78 23.62 8.82
C TRP A 72 26.83 23.87 7.72
N ILE A 73 26.38 24.12 6.49
CA ILE A 73 27.28 24.23 5.33
C ILE A 73 27.71 25.67 5.00
N HIS A 74 27.11 26.70 5.62
CA HIS A 74 27.30 28.11 5.23
C HIS A 74 28.75 28.61 5.27
N THR A 75 29.64 27.97 6.04
CA THR A 75 31.06 28.31 6.13
C THR A 75 31.93 27.53 5.16
N ALA A 76 31.36 26.88 4.15
CA ALA A 76 32.11 26.17 3.13
C ALA A 76 32.55 27.12 2.02
N ASP A 77 33.83 27.05 1.66
CA ASP A 77 34.43 27.95 0.66
C ASP A 77 34.23 27.48 -0.79
N SER A 78 33.60 26.31 -1.00
CA SER A 78 33.30 25.75 -2.32
C SER A 78 32.03 24.92 -2.31
N VAL A 79 31.41 24.76 -3.50
CA VAL A 79 30.23 23.91 -3.70
C VAL A 79 30.52 22.45 -3.30
N LEU A 80 31.71 21.93 -3.65
CA LEU A 80 32.12 20.57 -3.29
C LEU A 80 32.31 20.44 -1.78
N GLY A 81 32.97 21.40 -1.13
CA GLY A 81 33.13 21.39 0.34
C GLY A 81 31.79 21.49 1.08
N ALA A 82 30.84 22.27 0.54
CA ALA A 82 29.48 22.35 1.07
C ALA A 82 28.73 21.01 0.91
N PHE A 83 28.89 20.33 -0.23
CA PHE A 83 28.31 19.02 -0.48
C PHE A 83 28.85 17.96 0.49
N GLU A 84 30.18 17.88 0.66
CA GLU A 84 30.83 16.94 1.58
C GLU A 84 30.39 17.16 3.03
N ARG A 85 30.36 18.42 3.49
CA ARG A 85 29.82 18.75 4.82
C ARG A 85 28.34 18.41 4.95
N GLY A 86 27.58 18.60 3.87
CA GLY A 86 26.18 18.24 3.79
C GLY A 86 25.93 16.74 3.95
N LEU A 87 26.77 15.89 3.32
CA LEU A 87 26.70 14.44 3.47
C LEU A 87 26.89 13.99 4.93
N VAL A 88 27.77 14.67 5.69
CA VAL A 88 27.96 14.38 7.12
C VAL A 88 26.72 14.73 7.95
N MET A 89 26.06 15.85 7.64
CA MET A 89 24.84 16.30 8.34
C MET A 89 23.57 15.58 7.88
N LEU A 90 23.61 14.91 6.72
CA LEU A 90 22.45 14.31 6.06
C LEU A 90 21.65 13.36 6.96
N PRO A 91 22.24 12.43 7.74
CA PRO A 91 21.46 11.56 8.62
C PRO A 91 20.70 12.35 9.69
N VAL A 92 21.34 13.38 10.27
CA VAL A 92 20.73 14.22 11.31
C VAL A 92 19.60 15.06 10.71
N ALA A 93 19.82 15.72 9.57
CA ALA A 93 18.78 16.48 8.88
C ALA A 93 17.59 15.59 8.48
N THR A 94 17.85 14.35 8.04
CA THR A 94 16.79 13.37 7.72
C THR A 94 15.96 13.04 8.96
N LEU A 95 16.61 12.75 10.10
CA LEU A 95 15.92 12.47 11.37
C LEU A 95 15.11 13.67 11.86
N VAL A 96 15.64 14.88 11.72
CA VAL A 96 14.92 16.12 12.06
C VAL A 96 13.67 16.26 11.19
N SER A 97 13.77 16.04 9.88
CA SER A 97 12.61 16.08 8.97
C SER A 97 11.52 15.10 9.40
N LEU A 98 11.90 13.85 9.65
CA LEU A 98 10.97 12.80 10.06
C LEU A 98 10.33 13.12 11.41
N ALA A 99 11.13 13.57 12.39
CA ALA A 99 10.63 13.92 13.72
C ALA A 99 9.65 15.10 13.68
N VAL A 100 9.96 16.15 12.91
CA VAL A 100 9.08 17.31 12.74
C VAL A 100 7.78 16.88 12.05
N PHE A 101 7.87 16.10 10.97
CA PHE A 101 6.68 15.62 10.27
C PHE A 101 5.80 14.72 11.15
N ALA A 102 6.41 13.79 11.90
CA ALA A 102 5.72 12.93 12.85
C ALA A 102 5.03 13.74 13.96
N LEU A 103 5.72 14.73 14.54
CA LEU A 103 5.17 15.59 15.58
C LEU A 103 3.97 16.39 15.08
N ILE A 104 4.09 17.07 13.94
CA ILE A 104 2.98 17.86 13.37
C ILE A 104 1.80 16.93 13.05
N THR A 105 2.06 15.74 12.51
CA THR A 105 1.01 14.74 12.24
C THR A 105 0.29 14.32 13.52
N VAL A 106 1.01 13.98 14.59
CA VAL A 106 0.39 13.61 15.88
C VAL A 106 -0.46 14.74 16.42
N VAL A 107 0.08 15.96 16.45
CA VAL A 107 -0.65 17.14 16.95
C VAL A 107 -1.91 17.38 16.11
N ALA A 108 -1.78 17.41 14.79
CA ALA A 108 -2.90 17.65 13.88
C ALA A 108 -3.99 16.58 14.02
N VAL A 109 -3.63 15.29 13.98
CA VAL A 109 -4.60 14.19 14.12
C VAL A 109 -5.30 14.23 15.49
N ARG A 110 -4.56 14.52 16.57
CA ARG A 110 -5.16 14.64 17.91
C ARG A 110 -6.13 15.80 18.01
N LEU A 111 -5.77 16.97 17.47
CA LEU A 111 -6.64 18.14 17.43
C LEU A 111 -7.89 17.89 16.57
N LEU A 112 -7.72 17.26 15.40
CA LEU A 112 -8.83 16.88 14.53
C LEU A 112 -9.75 15.84 15.20
N GLY A 113 -9.22 15.02 16.11
CA GLY A 113 -10.00 14.08 16.93
C GLY A 113 -10.93 14.74 17.96
N ILE A 114 -10.71 16.01 18.31
CA ILE A 114 -11.49 16.72 19.35
C ILE A 114 -12.90 17.03 18.82
N GLY A 115 -13.90 16.53 19.55
CA GLY A 115 -15.32 16.72 19.21
C GLY A 115 -15.81 15.91 18.01
N LEU A 116 -15.03 14.95 17.49
CA LEU A 116 -15.56 13.94 16.55
C LEU A 116 -16.58 13.05 17.26
N VAL A 117 -17.71 12.78 16.62
CA VAL A 117 -18.78 11.93 17.17
C VAL A 117 -19.19 10.93 16.09
N GLY A 118 -19.65 9.75 16.51
CA GLY A 118 -20.21 8.77 15.59
C GLY A 118 -21.60 9.17 15.12
N GLY A 119 -22.05 8.59 14.01
CA GLY A 119 -23.35 8.84 13.41
C GLY A 119 -23.26 9.41 12.00
N TYR A 120 -24.36 10.03 11.55
CA TYR A 120 -24.50 10.63 10.23
C TYR A 120 -24.19 12.12 10.27
N HIS A 121 -23.27 12.56 9.41
CA HIS A 121 -22.85 13.95 9.31
C HIS A 121 -22.83 14.41 7.85
N PRO A 122 -23.18 15.68 7.54
CA PRO A 122 -22.99 16.21 6.19
C PRO A 122 -21.52 16.14 5.81
N VAL A 123 -21.19 15.74 4.58
CA VAL A 123 -19.80 15.76 4.08
C VAL A 123 -19.21 17.17 4.20
N ARG A 124 -20.02 18.18 3.87
CA ARG A 124 -19.67 19.59 4.01
C ARG A 124 -20.03 20.11 5.40
N SER A 125 -19.31 19.61 6.40
CA SER A 125 -19.43 20.02 7.81
C SER A 125 -18.07 20.02 8.49
N ARG A 126 -18.02 20.52 9.74
CA ARG A 126 -16.83 20.45 10.58
C ARG A 126 -16.36 19.02 10.77
N ILE A 127 -17.29 18.11 11.08
CA ILE A 127 -16.97 16.71 11.33
C ILE A 127 -16.49 16.03 10.03
N GLY A 128 -17.18 16.27 8.90
CA GLY A 128 -16.75 15.76 7.60
C GLY A 128 -15.33 16.24 7.23
N TRP A 129 -15.06 17.53 7.43
CA TRP A 129 -13.73 18.11 7.21
C TRP A 129 -12.67 17.51 8.14
N GLN A 130 -12.97 17.33 9.43
CA GLN A 130 -12.05 16.72 10.39
C GLN A 130 -11.69 15.29 10.01
N VAL A 131 -12.68 14.50 9.59
CA VAL A 131 -12.50 13.11 9.18
C VAL A 131 -11.67 13.03 7.90
N TRP A 132 -12.03 13.79 6.86
CA TRP A 132 -11.27 13.82 5.61
C TRP A 132 -9.82 14.24 5.84
N ALA A 133 -9.60 15.30 6.63
CA ALA A 133 -8.25 15.78 6.94
C ALA A 133 -7.46 14.74 7.73
N THR A 134 -8.10 14.04 8.67
CA THR A 134 -7.49 12.93 9.42
C THR A 134 -7.06 11.80 8.49
N GLU A 135 -7.93 11.32 7.60
CA GLU A 135 -7.54 10.26 6.66
C GLU A 135 -6.42 10.69 5.71
N ARG A 136 -6.42 11.95 5.22
CA ARG A 136 -5.33 12.47 4.38
C ARG A 136 -4.00 12.57 5.14
N LEU A 137 -4.03 12.96 6.41
CA LEU A 137 -2.85 12.96 7.28
C LEU A 137 -2.33 11.56 7.52
N MET A 138 -3.22 10.60 7.80
CA MET A 138 -2.85 9.20 8.01
C MET A 138 -2.23 8.59 6.75
N ASP A 139 -2.76 8.90 5.57
CA ASP A 139 -2.21 8.44 4.29
C ASP A 139 -0.85 9.09 3.97
N SER A 140 -0.70 10.38 4.28
CA SER A 140 0.59 11.08 4.16
C SER A 140 1.63 10.51 5.15
N ALA A 141 1.22 10.20 6.38
CA ALA A 141 2.07 9.56 7.38
C ALA A 141 2.56 8.19 6.92
N ARG A 142 1.66 7.36 6.37
CA ARG A 142 2.00 6.08 5.76
C ARG A 142 3.06 6.21 4.66
N THR A 143 2.98 7.28 3.87
CA THR A 143 3.92 7.55 2.77
C THR A 143 5.28 8.07 3.27
N PHE A 144 5.30 9.15 4.05
CA PHE A 144 6.55 9.82 4.44
C PHE A 144 7.24 9.21 5.67
N LEU A 145 6.48 8.51 6.51
CA LEU A 145 6.99 7.80 7.69
C LEU A 145 6.93 6.29 7.48
N PHE A 146 7.02 5.81 6.23
CA PHE A 146 6.94 4.40 5.88
C PHE A 146 7.83 3.49 6.77
N PRO A 147 9.07 3.85 7.15
CA PRO A 147 9.87 3.02 8.08
C PRO A 147 9.25 2.82 9.48
N LEU A 148 8.37 3.72 9.93
CA LEU A 148 7.60 3.54 11.17
C LEU A 148 6.45 2.55 10.98
N TYR A 149 5.93 2.38 9.76
CA TYR A 149 4.95 1.37 9.40
C TYR A 149 5.64 0.02 9.20
N ALA A 150 4.88 -1.08 9.33
CA ALA A 150 5.41 -2.45 9.27
C ALA A 150 6.55 -2.74 10.27
N SER A 151 6.64 -1.99 11.38
CA SER A 151 7.72 -2.10 12.37
C SER A 151 7.17 -2.37 13.77
N LEU A 152 8.04 -2.73 14.70
CA LEU A 152 7.68 -2.84 16.11
C LEU A 152 7.21 -1.51 16.73
N LEU A 153 7.48 -0.38 16.09
CA LEU A 153 7.02 0.95 16.51
C LEU A 153 5.59 1.27 16.05
N THR A 154 5.08 0.59 15.00
CA THR A 154 3.77 0.91 14.40
C THR A 154 2.63 0.88 15.44
N PRO A 155 2.51 -0.13 16.33
CA PRO A 155 1.46 -0.12 17.34
C PRO A 155 1.56 1.07 18.32
N HIS A 156 2.77 1.53 18.65
CA HIS A 156 2.98 2.69 19.52
C HIS A 156 2.62 3.99 18.80
N TRP A 157 3.03 4.13 17.54
CA TRP A 157 2.66 5.24 16.66
C TRP A 157 1.13 5.40 16.57
N LEU A 158 0.41 4.30 16.34
CA LEU A 158 -1.06 4.30 16.26
C LEU A 158 -1.74 4.68 17.59
N ARG A 159 -1.16 4.28 18.74
CA ARG A 159 -1.64 4.76 20.06
C ARG A 159 -1.41 6.25 20.25
N LEU A 160 -0.26 6.77 19.80
CA LEU A 160 0.05 8.20 19.86
C LEU A 160 -0.92 9.03 19.01
N LEU A 161 -1.41 8.50 17.89
CA LEU A 161 -2.43 9.12 17.05
C LEU A 161 -3.85 9.03 17.63
N GLY A 162 -4.08 8.13 18.60
CA GLY A 162 -5.34 8.06 19.36
C GLY A 162 -6.16 6.79 19.15
N ALA A 163 -5.63 5.79 18.46
CA ALA A 163 -6.26 4.47 18.35
C ALA A 163 -6.07 3.65 19.63
N LYS A 164 -7.03 2.77 19.92
CA LYS A 164 -6.96 1.82 21.04
C LYS A 164 -6.29 0.53 20.55
N ILE A 165 -4.97 0.42 20.73
CA ILE A 165 -4.18 -0.72 20.24
C ILE A 165 -3.72 -1.60 21.41
N GLY A 166 -4.05 -2.89 21.35
CA GLY A 166 -3.67 -3.92 22.33
C GLY A 166 -2.20 -4.32 22.31
N LYS A 167 -1.84 -5.33 23.10
CA LYS A 167 -0.46 -5.87 23.21
C LYS A 167 -0.14 -6.82 22.06
N ASP A 168 1.13 -6.84 21.64
CA ASP A 168 1.68 -7.74 20.59
C ASP A 168 0.86 -7.73 19.27
N VAL A 169 0.26 -6.58 18.98
CA VAL A 169 -0.37 -6.30 17.68
C VAL A 169 0.73 -6.14 16.64
N GLU A 170 0.58 -6.81 15.51
CA GLU A 170 1.39 -6.56 14.32
C GLU A 170 0.54 -5.73 13.37
N ALA A 171 1.07 -4.61 12.89
CA ALA A 171 0.38 -3.74 11.96
C ALA A 171 1.37 -3.28 10.89
N SER A 172 0.98 -3.46 9.64
CA SER A 172 1.71 -2.95 8.49
C SER A 172 1.16 -1.58 8.08
N THR A 173 0.78 -1.40 6.82
CA THR A 173 0.32 -0.12 6.27
C THR A 173 -1.19 0.11 6.43
N VAL A 174 -1.62 0.36 7.67
CA VAL A 174 -3.06 0.58 7.99
C VAL A 174 -3.50 2.05 7.82
N LEU A 175 -4.62 2.24 7.12
CA LEU A 175 -5.39 3.49 7.05
C LEU A 175 -6.60 3.41 7.99
N MET A 176 -6.78 4.41 8.85
CA MET A 176 -7.85 4.40 9.84
C MET A 176 -8.27 5.81 10.31
N ILE A 177 -9.42 5.91 10.96
CA ILE A 177 -9.74 7.04 11.84
C ILE A 177 -9.41 6.62 13.28
N PRO A 178 -8.31 7.13 13.89
CA PRO A 178 -7.80 6.61 15.15
C PRO A 178 -8.84 6.62 16.29
N LYS A 179 -9.64 7.69 16.39
CA LYS A 179 -10.65 7.85 17.43
C LYS A 179 -11.66 6.69 17.52
N PHE A 180 -12.03 6.14 16.36
CA PHE A 180 -13.05 5.09 16.23
C PHE A 180 -12.44 3.69 16.09
N THR A 181 -11.12 3.56 16.21
CA THR A 181 -10.41 2.32 15.93
C THR A 181 -9.99 1.61 17.21
N THR A 182 -10.44 0.35 17.36
CA THR A 182 -9.99 -0.55 18.42
C THR A 182 -9.39 -1.82 17.84
N VAL A 183 -8.15 -2.14 18.21
CA VAL A 183 -7.44 -3.35 17.78
C VAL A 183 -7.02 -4.10 19.03
N ALA A 184 -7.53 -5.31 19.22
CA ALA A 184 -7.27 -6.11 20.42
C ALA A 184 -5.94 -6.88 20.33
N ASP A 185 -5.51 -7.45 21.47
CA ASP A 185 -4.20 -8.11 21.61
C ASP A 185 -3.94 -9.18 20.54
N GLY A 186 -2.69 -9.23 20.06
CA GLY A 186 -2.22 -10.25 19.13
C GLY A 186 -2.84 -10.19 17.73
N ALA A 187 -3.69 -9.19 17.43
CA ALA A 187 -4.25 -8.99 16.10
C ALA A 187 -3.15 -8.70 15.07
N PHE A 188 -3.45 -9.01 13.81
CA PHE A 188 -2.57 -8.76 12.68
C PHE A 188 -3.33 -7.92 11.64
N LEU A 189 -2.83 -6.73 11.36
CA LEU A 189 -3.30 -5.85 10.30
C LEU A 189 -2.27 -5.86 9.19
N ALA A 190 -2.63 -6.42 8.05
CA ALA A 190 -1.75 -6.50 6.89
C ALA A 190 -1.71 -5.18 6.12
N ASP A 191 -1.14 -5.21 4.91
CA ASP A 191 -0.93 -4.01 4.10
C ASP A 191 -2.23 -3.41 3.58
N ASP A 192 -2.24 -2.09 3.46
CA ASP A 192 -3.34 -1.33 2.86
C ASP A 192 -4.71 -1.60 3.52
N THR A 193 -4.71 -1.99 4.80
CA THR A 193 -5.96 -2.29 5.52
C THR A 193 -6.70 -1.01 5.89
N MET A 194 -8.03 -1.04 5.79
CA MET A 194 -8.89 0.08 6.18
C MET A 194 -9.70 -0.26 7.42
N VAL A 195 -9.59 0.54 8.49
CA VAL A 195 -10.30 0.31 9.76
C VAL A 195 -11.02 1.58 10.22
N ALA A 196 -12.32 1.46 10.53
CA ALA A 196 -13.17 2.57 10.95
C ALA A 196 -13.24 3.76 9.96
N SER A 197 -12.83 3.57 8.71
CA SER A 197 -13.03 4.57 7.65
C SER A 197 -14.51 4.85 7.45
N TYR A 198 -14.82 6.01 6.88
CA TYR A 198 -16.19 6.48 6.73
C TYR A 198 -16.91 5.86 5.52
N GLU A 199 -18.25 5.81 5.58
CA GLU A 199 -19.09 5.49 4.43
C GLU A 199 -19.73 6.77 3.87
N LEU A 200 -19.90 6.87 2.55
CA LEU A 200 -20.49 8.03 1.88
C LEU A 200 -21.78 7.66 1.14
N GLY A 201 -22.81 8.51 1.26
CA GLY A 201 -24.02 8.42 0.45
C GLY A 201 -24.93 9.62 0.60
N GLY A 202 -25.57 10.06 -0.48
CA GLY A 202 -26.54 11.16 -0.45
C GLY A 202 -26.00 12.51 0.04
N GLY A 203 -24.69 12.75 -0.01
CA GLY A 203 -24.05 13.94 0.58
C GLY A 203 -23.80 13.84 2.10
N TRP A 204 -24.14 12.70 2.70
CA TRP A 204 -23.87 12.33 4.08
C TRP A 204 -22.64 11.43 4.17
N MET A 205 -22.06 11.44 5.36
CA MET A 205 -20.95 10.61 5.81
C MET A 205 -21.41 9.86 7.07
N HIS A 206 -21.18 8.55 7.11
CA HIS A 206 -21.48 7.71 8.28
C HIS A 206 -20.17 7.31 8.97
N LEU A 207 -20.12 7.56 10.28
CA LEU A 207 -18.98 7.31 11.17
C LEU A 207 -19.39 6.38 12.30
N GLY A 208 -18.48 5.52 12.73
CA GLY A 208 -18.75 4.60 13.83
C GLY A 208 -17.52 3.81 14.20
N ASP A 209 -17.55 3.22 15.39
CA ASP A 209 -16.46 2.39 15.89
C ASP A 209 -16.26 1.15 15.03
N ALA A 210 -15.00 0.79 14.77
CA ALA A 210 -14.63 -0.50 14.22
C ALA A 210 -13.68 -1.23 15.15
N LYS A 211 -13.86 -2.56 15.25
CA LYS A 211 -13.07 -3.40 16.16
C LYS A 211 -12.42 -4.57 15.43
N VAL A 212 -11.12 -4.75 15.65
CA VAL A 212 -10.40 -5.96 15.26
C VAL A 212 -10.16 -6.81 16.51
N GLY A 213 -10.72 -8.02 16.53
CA GLY A 213 -10.73 -8.93 17.68
C GLY A 213 -9.36 -9.51 18.05
N LYS A 214 -9.28 -10.14 19.23
CA LYS A 214 -8.05 -10.76 19.73
C LYS A 214 -7.56 -11.83 18.75
N ARG A 215 -6.28 -11.78 18.36
CA ARG A 215 -5.68 -12.67 17.35
C ARG A 215 -6.46 -12.75 16.03
N ALA A 216 -7.24 -11.72 15.70
CA ALA A 216 -7.88 -11.62 14.41
C ALA A 216 -6.86 -11.21 13.34
N PHE A 217 -7.12 -11.59 12.09
CA PHE A 217 -6.30 -11.27 10.94
C PHE A 217 -7.14 -10.48 9.92
N LEU A 218 -6.69 -9.27 9.61
CA LEU A 218 -7.22 -8.45 8.52
C LEU A 218 -6.17 -8.44 7.42
N GLY A 219 -6.42 -9.16 6.33
CA GLY A 219 -5.49 -9.35 5.21
C GLY A 219 -5.38 -8.13 4.30
N ASN A 220 -4.48 -8.21 3.31
CA ASN A 220 -4.12 -7.08 2.46
C ASN A 220 -5.34 -6.43 1.79
N SER A 221 -5.44 -5.10 1.86
CA SER A 221 -6.59 -4.33 1.37
C SER A 221 -7.94 -4.78 1.97
N GLY A 222 -7.91 -5.42 3.14
CA GLY A 222 -9.08 -5.82 3.90
C GLY A 222 -9.71 -4.63 4.63
N MET A 223 -11.04 -4.56 4.65
CA MET A 223 -11.77 -3.43 5.23
C MET A 223 -12.70 -3.82 6.39
N THR A 224 -12.60 -3.09 7.49
CA THR A 224 -13.55 -3.12 8.61
C THR A 224 -14.19 -1.75 8.77
N GLY A 225 -15.34 -1.57 8.13
CA GLY A 225 -16.10 -0.31 8.14
C GLY A 225 -16.77 0.04 9.47
N PRO A 226 -17.49 1.18 9.52
CA PRO A 226 -18.17 1.67 10.71
C PRO A 226 -19.15 0.65 11.28
N GLY A 227 -19.12 0.44 12.60
CA GLY A 227 -20.01 -0.49 13.30
C GLY A 227 -19.64 -1.97 13.12
N ARG A 228 -18.58 -2.30 12.37
CA ARG A 228 -18.17 -3.68 12.11
C ARG A 228 -17.10 -4.18 13.08
N THR A 229 -17.12 -5.48 13.32
CA THR A 229 -16.14 -6.16 14.18
C THR A 229 -15.59 -7.42 13.51
N VAL A 230 -14.27 -7.47 13.32
CA VAL A 230 -13.58 -8.73 13.01
C VAL A 230 -13.56 -9.57 14.28
N PRO A 231 -14.11 -10.79 14.28
CA PRO A 231 -14.28 -11.56 15.51
C PRO A 231 -12.93 -12.11 15.99
N LYS A 232 -12.88 -12.55 17.26
CA LYS A 232 -11.70 -13.22 17.84
C LYS A 232 -11.29 -14.42 16.98
N ASN A 233 -9.98 -14.57 16.74
CA ASN A 233 -9.43 -15.59 15.82
C ASN A 233 -10.06 -15.58 14.42
N GLY A 234 -10.73 -14.49 14.03
CA GLY A 234 -11.37 -14.34 12.74
C GLY A 234 -10.36 -13.94 11.67
N LEU A 235 -10.68 -14.23 10.41
CA LEU A 235 -9.88 -13.81 9.26
C LEU A 235 -10.78 -13.10 8.25
N VAL A 236 -10.35 -11.93 7.79
CA VAL A 236 -10.88 -11.25 6.60
C VAL A 236 -9.76 -11.27 5.59
N ALA A 237 -9.97 -11.94 4.46
CA ALA A 237 -8.95 -12.21 3.46
C ALA A 237 -8.61 -10.97 2.63
N VAL A 238 -7.72 -11.15 1.67
CA VAL A 238 -7.27 -10.10 0.75
C VAL A 238 -8.46 -9.55 -0.04
N LEU A 239 -8.50 -8.23 -0.31
CA LEU A 239 -9.58 -7.55 -1.03
C LEU A 239 -11.00 -7.86 -0.49
N SER A 240 -11.14 -8.02 0.82
CA SER A 240 -12.40 -8.48 1.42
C SER A 240 -12.95 -7.49 2.45
N ALA A 241 -14.27 -7.51 2.63
CA ALA A 241 -14.94 -6.73 3.65
C ALA A 241 -15.31 -7.60 4.87
N THR A 242 -15.27 -7.01 6.06
CA THR A 242 -15.83 -7.63 7.26
C THR A 242 -17.35 -7.70 7.14
N PRO A 243 -18.01 -8.83 7.44
CA PRO A 243 -19.48 -8.90 7.45
C PRO A 243 -20.07 -8.26 8.70
N ASP A 244 -21.35 -7.89 8.65
CA ASP A 244 -22.03 -7.22 9.76
C ASP A 244 -22.18 -8.12 11.01
N LYS A 245 -22.32 -9.44 10.81
CA LYS A 245 -22.39 -10.43 11.90
C LYS A 245 -21.38 -11.55 11.66
N ALA A 246 -20.32 -11.57 12.47
CA ALA A 246 -19.25 -12.56 12.37
C ALA A 246 -19.12 -13.36 13.69
N LYS A 247 -18.89 -14.67 13.59
CA LYS A 247 -18.64 -15.54 14.76
C LYS A 247 -17.14 -15.74 15.00
N SER A 248 -16.73 -15.97 16.24
CA SER A 248 -15.33 -16.29 16.58
C SER A 248 -14.80 -17.44 15.72
N GLY A 249 -13.57 -17.33 15.22
CA GLY A 249 -12.93 -18.36 14.38
C GLY A 249 -13.45 -18.45 12.93
N SER A 250 -14.33 -17.55 12.48
CA SER A 250 -14.80 -17.54 11.09
C SER A 250 -13.83 -16.81 10.16
N SER A 251 -13.71 -17.30 8.92
CA SER A 251 -12.89 -16.70 7.86
C SER A 251 -13.79 -16.22 6.72
N TRP A 252 -13.48 -15.07 6.12
CA TRP A 252 -14.32 -14.38 5.14
C TRP A 252 -13.50 -13.90 3.95
N LEU A 253 -14.09 -13.94 2.74
CA LEU A 253 -13.49 -13.54 1.47
C LEU A 253 -14.49 -12.74 0.62
N GLY A 254 -14.00 -11.74 -0.10
CA GLY A 254 -14.76 -10.96 -1.08
C GLY A 254 -15.55 -9.80 -0.48
N SER A 255 -16.16 -9.03 -1.37
CA SER A 255 -17.16 -7.99 -1.08
C SER A 255 -18.27 -8.13 -2.12
N PRO A 256 -19.35 -8.90 -1.84
CA PRO A 256 -19.86 -9.21 -0.50
C PRO A 256 -19.08 -10.35 0.18
N PRO A 257 -18.98 -10.35 1.52
CA PRO A 257 -18.19 -11.35 2.25
C PRO A 257 -18.85 -12.73 2.21
N VAL A 258 -18.11 -13.73 1.74
CA VAL A 258 -18.47 -15.15 1.74
C VAL A 258 -17.58 -15.91 2.72
N ARG A 259 -18.15 -16.85 3.47
CA ARG A 259 -17.41 -17.61 4.47
C ARG A 259 -16.45 -18.61 3.79
N LEU A 260 -15.16 -18.51 4.11
CA LEU A 260 -14.15 -19.50 3.74
C LEU A 260 -14.20 -20.70 4.69
N ARG A 261 -14.14 -21.91 4.14
CA ARG A 261 -13.90 -23.14 4.91
C ARG A 261 -12.41 -23.23 5.20
N ARG A 262 -12.02 -22.98 6.45
CA ARG A 262 -10.65 -23.17 6.94
C ARG A 262 -10.54 -24.53 7.62
N ALA A 263 -9.57 -25.35 7.21
CA ALA A 263 -9.00 -26.35 8.10
C ALA A 263 -8.00 -25.61 9.00
N ALA A 264 -8.25 -25.55 10.31
CA ALA A 264 -7.31 -24.94 11.23
C ALA A 264 -6.04 -25.81 11.26
N GLY A 265 -4.95 -25.32 10.66
CA GLY A 265 -3.65 -25.95 10.79
C GLY A 265 -3.14 -25.80 12.23
N SER A 266 -2.71 -26.90 12.84
CA SER A 266 -2.07 -26.91 14.15
C SER A 266 -0.61 -26.46 14.02
N ALA A 267 -0.36 -25.16 13.93
CA ALA A 267 0.98 -24.62 14.03
C ALA A 267 1.35 -24.30 15.49
N ASP A 268 2.57 -24.63 15.87
CA ASP A 268 3.14 -24.40 17.21
C ASP A 268 3.06 -22.91 17.61
N SER A 269 2.25 -22.62 18.63
CA SER A 269 1.97 -21.27 19.12
C SER A 269 3.15 -20.58 19.81
N SER A 270 4.22 -21.32 20.13
CA SER A 270 5.34 -20.82 20.94
C SER A 270 6.28 -19.85 20.21
N ARG A 271 6.30 -19.86 18.87
CA ARG A 271 7.17 -18.98 18.05
C ARG A 271 6.44 -17.88 17.29
N THR A 272 5.11 -17.84 17.36
CA THR A 272 4.27 -16.93 16.57
C THR A 272 3.72 -15.76 17.38
N PHE A 273 3.22 -16.02 18.61
CA PHE A 273 2.52 -14.99 19.40
C PHE A 273 3.28 -14.47 20.63
N ASP A 274 4.32 -15.14 21.11
CA ASP A 274 5.13 -14.70 22.27
C ASP A 274 6.64 -14.88 22.02
N PRO A 275 7.24 -14.03 21.18
CA PRO A 275 8.64 -14.15 20.80
C PRO A 275 9.56 -13.75 21.98
N PRO A 276 10.68 -14.47 22.19
CA PRO A 276 11.66 -14.12 23.22
C PRO A 276 12.17 -12.69 23.08
N ARG A 277 12.48 -12.03 24.22
CA ARG A 277 13.02 -10.66 24.24
C ARG A 277 14.26 -10.48 23.36
N LYS A 278 15.11 -11.51 23.25
CA LYS A 278 16.29 -11.49 22.37
C LYS A 278 15.91 -11.30 20.90
N LEU A 279 14.84 -11.94 20.42
CA LEU A 279 14.34 -11.75 19.06
C LEU A 279 13.70 -10.38 18.87
N LYS A 280 13.01 -9.84 19.89
CA LYS A 280 12.50 -8.45 19.88
C LYS A 280 13.64 -7.45 19.68
N ILE A 281 14.74 -7.59 20.44
CA ILE A 281 15.92 -6.72 20.30
C ILE A 281 16.58 -6.89 18.93
N ALA A 282 16.79 -8.14 18.48
CA ALA A 282 17.40 -8.41 17.18
C ALA A 282 16.58 -7.83 16.02
N ARG A 283 15.25 -8.00 16.05
CA ARG A 283 14.32 -7.40 15.08
C ARG A 283 14.42 -5.88 15.12
N SER A 284 14.37 -5.25 16.30
CA SER A 284 14.50 -3.79 16.42
C SER A 284 15.82 -3.24 15.85
N LEU A 285 16.93 -3.96 16.02
CA LEU A 285 18.22 -3.55 15.44
C LEU A 285 18.17 -3.60 13.91
N VAL A 286 17.64 -4.68 13.33
CA VAL A 286 17.50 -4.81 11.86
C VAL A 286 16.49 -3.80 11.30
N GLU A 287 15.35 -3.60 11.97
CA GLU A 287 14.35 -2.60 11.56
C GLU A 287 14.89 -1.18 11.61
N THR A 288 15.85 -0.87 12.50
CA THR A 288 16.51 0.44 12.52
C THR A 288 17.25 0.73 11.21
N CYS A 289 17.74 -0.30 10.51
CA CYS A 289 18.34 -0.15 9.18
C CYS A 289 17.37 0.37 8.11
N ARG A 290 16.04 0.37 8.37
CA ARG A 290 15.05 1.01 7.49
C ARG A 290 15.18 2.54 7.44
N LEU A 291 15.98 3.16 8.31
CA LEU A 291 16.33 4.57 8.21
C LEU A 291 17.33 4.84 7.08
N ILE A 292 18.18 3.86 6.73
CA ILE A 292 19.19 3.97 5.67
C ILE A 292 18.55 4.37 4.33
N PRO A 293 17.52 3.68 3.81
CA PRO A 293 16.92 4.06 2.53
C PRO A 293 16.30 5.47 2.56
N VAL A 294 15.77 5.94 3.69
CA VAL A 294 15.29 7.33 3.78
C VAL A 294 16.43 8.33 3.70
N VAL A 295 17.57 8.05 4.35
CA VAL A 295 18.78 8.87 4.22
C VAL A 295 19.28 8.86 2.78
N VAL A 296 19.23 7.72 2.08
CA VAL A 296 19.55 7.63 0.65
C VAL A 296 18.62 8.52 -0.19
N THR A 297 17.32 8.49 0.05
CA THR A 297 16.35 9.35 -0.63
C THR A 297 16.65 10.83 -0.43
N PHE A 298 16.99 11.24 0.79
CA PHE A 298 17.43 12.61 1.09
C PHE A 298 18.77 12.93 0.40
N GLY A 299 19.68 11.96 0.34
CA GLY A 299 20.98 12.10 -0.33
C GLY A 299 20.86 12.25 -1.84
N ILE A 300 19.94 11.54 -2.48
CA ILE A 300 19.59 11.75 -3.90
C ILE A 300 19.06 13.17 -4.09
N GLY A 301 18.16 13.63 -3.22
CA GLY A 301 17.67 15.01 -3.24
C GLY A 301 18.79 16.04 -3.08
N LEU A 302 19.71 15.83 -2.14
CA LEU A 302 20.90 16.67 -1.96
C LEU A 302 21.77 16.68 -3.22
N GLY A 303 22.01 15.50 -3.81
CA GLY A 303 22.77 15.36 -5.04
C GLY A 303 22.13 16.10 -6.22
N VAL A 304 20.81 16.07 -6.35
CA VAL A 304 20.07 16.85 -7.35
C VAL A 304 20.26 18.35 -7.13
N LEU A 305 20.10 18.83 -5.89
CA LEU A 305 20.25 20.24 -5.56
C LEU A 305 21.66 20.74 -5.90
N PHE A 306 22.69 20.04 -5.41
CA PHE A 306 24.09 20.42 -5.65
C PHE A 306 24.51 20.23 -7.11
N GLY A 307 24.01 19.19 -7.79
CA GLY A 307 24.26 18.98 -9.21
C GLY A 307 23.69 20.12 -10.06
N LEU A 308 22.47 20.56 -9.78
CA LEU A 308 21.87 21.72 -10.47
C LEU A 308 22.61 23.02 -10.15
N THR A 309 23.03 23.23 -8.90
CA THR A 309 23.83 24.40 -8.52
C THR A 309 25.17 24.42 -9.27
N ALA A 310 25.87 23.29 -9.34
CA ALA A 310 27.14 23.20 -10.06
C ALA A 310 26.99 23.47 -11.57
N ILE A 311 25.89 23.02 -12.19
CA ILE A 311 25.59 23.35 -13.59
C ILE A 311 25.25 24.84 -13.72
N ALA A 312 24.45 25.40 -12.83
CA ALA A 312 24.10 26.81 -12.85
C ALA A 312 25.32 27.72 -12.70
N ASP A 313 26.25 27.38 -11.81
CA ASP A 313 27.48 28.15 -11.56
C ASP A 313 28.44 28.07 -12.75
N SER A 314 28.47 26.95 -13.47
CA SER A 314 29.40 26.74 -14.59
C SER A 314 28.91 27.29 -15.92
N ILE A 315 27.63 27.09 -16.25
CA ILE A 315 27.07 27.38 -17.58
C ILE A 315 25.73 28.15 -17.54
N GLY A 316 25.31 28.61 -16.36
CA GLY A 316 24.16 29.52 -16.18
C GLY A 316 22.83 28.84 -15.86
N TYR A 317 21.94 29.59 -15.20
CA TYR A 317 20.65 29.08 -14.70
C TYR A 317 19.71 28.54 -15.79
N TRP A 318 19.70 29.15 -16.98
CA TRP A 318 18.82 28.70 -18.08
C TRP A 318 19.21 27.32 -18.59
N LEU A 319 20.51 27.06 -18.72
CA LEU A 319 20.98 25.76 -19.17
C LEU A 319 20.87 24.71 -18.07
N ALA A 320 21.05 25.09 -16.79
CA ALA A 320 20.74 24.22 -15.66
C ALA A 320 19.26 23.80 -15.64
N ALA A 321 18.34 24.74 -15.91
CA ALA A 321 16.91 24.44 -16.04
C ALA A 321 16.63 23.49 -17.21
N ALA A 322 17.25 23.72 -18.39
CA ALA A 322 17.09 22.84 -19.55
C ALA A 322 17.65 21.43 -19.32
N LEU A 323 18.75 21.29 -18.56
CA LEU A 323 19.38 20.01 -18.22
C LEU A 323 18.76 19.32 -16.99
N SER A 324 17.82 19.96 -16.30
CA SER A 324 17.23 19.42 -15.07
C SER A 324 16.57 18.05 -15.25
N GLY A 325 15.92 17.81 -16.41
CA GLY A 325 15.37 16.51 -16.75
C GLY A 325 16.43 15.40 -16.80
N VAL A 326 17.63 15.70 -17.31
CA VAL A 326 18.76 14.75 -17.33
C VAL A 326 19.25 14.47 -15.92
N VAL A 327 19.38 15.50 -15.07
CA VAL A 327 19.75 15.33 -13.66
C VAL A 327 18.75 14.45 -12.92
N LEU A 328 17.44 14.64 -13.14
CA LEU A 328 16.39 13.82 -12.56
C LEU A 328 16.39 12.38 -13.09
N LEU A 329 16.71 12.17 -14.37
CA LEU A 329 16.90 10.83 -14.95
C LEU A 329 18.08 10.10 -14.30
N VAL A 330 19.19 10.80 -14.06
CA VAL A 330 20.34 10.24 -13.34
C VAL A 330 19.97 9.90 -11.90
N ALA A 331 19.23 10.77 -11.21
CA ALA A 331 18.72 10.51 -9.87
C ALA A 331 17.82 9.26 -9.81
N GLY A 332 16.91 9.11 -10.78
CA GLY A 332 16.07 7.92 -10.93
C GLY A 332 16.89 6.66 -11.19
N PHE A 333 17.90 6.72 -12.05
CA PHE A 333 18.82 5.60 -12.28
C PHE A 333 19.57 5.21 -11.00
N VAL A 334 20.09 6.18 -10.25
CA VAL A 334 20.76 5.93 -8.96
C VAL A 334 19.81 5.26 -7.98
N ALA A 335 18.56 5.73 -7.87
CA ALA A 335 17.54 5.13 -7.03
C ALA A 335 17.25 3.66 -7.40
N ALA A 336 17.11 3.38 -8.70
CA ALA A 336 16.89 2.05 -9.25
C ALA A 336 18.07 1.11 -8.97
N ALA A 337 19.31 1.59 -9.16
CA ALA A 337 20.52 0.82 -8.92
C ALA A 337 20.74 0.52 -7.42
N VAL A 338 20.56 1.51 -6.56
CA VAL A 338 20.75 1.36 -5.10
C VAL A 338 19.73 0.39 -4.51
N SER A 339 18.46 0.46 -4.93
CA SER A 339 17.43 -0.49 -4.48
C SER A 339 17.71 -1.92 -4.94
N ALA A 340 18.13 -2.12 -6.19
CA ALA A 340 18.54 -3.43 -6.68
C ALA A 340 19.75 -3.97 -5.91
N ALA A 341 20.78 -3.14 -5.70
CA ALA A 341 21.95 -3.51 -4.90
C ALA A 341 21.57 -3.88 -3.46
N ALA A 342 20.67 -3.12 -2.83
CA ALA A 342 20.18 -3.41 -1.49
C ALA A 342 19.48 -4.78 -1.42
N LYS A 343 18.62 -5.11 -2.39
CA LYS A 343 17.97 -6.44 -2.46
C LYS A 343 18.99 -7.57 -2.46
N TRP A 344 20.02 -7.48 -3.30
CA TRP A 344 21.05 -8.53 -3.40
C TRP A 344 21.97 -8.59 -2.17
N LEU A 345 22.32 -7.44 -1.58
CA LEU A 345 23.17 -7.36 -0.40
C LEU A 345 22.47 -7.89 0.86
N TRP A 346 21.20 -7.50 1.06
CA TRP A 346 20.47 -7.82 2.28
C TRP A 346 19.84 -9.21 2.25
N VAL A 347 19.31 -9.65 1.11
CA VAL A 347 18.49 -10.86 1.01
C VAL A 347 19.12 -11.90 0.11
N GLY A 348 19.65 -11.47 -1.05
CA GLY A 348 20.17 -12.36 -2.08
C GLY A 348 19.06 -12.90 -2.98
N ARG A 349 19.19 -14.17 -3.40
CA ARG A 349 18.15 -14.84 -4.21
C ARG A 349 17.06 -15.39 -3.29
N ILE A 350 15.80 -15.11 -3.61
CA ILE A 350 14.64 -15.59 -2.87
C ILE A 350 14.10 -16.85 -3.57
N GLY A 351 13.70 -17.85 -2.78
CA GLY A 351 13.15 -19.12 -3.25
C GLY A 351 11.78 -19.42 -2.62
N LYS A 352 11.18 -20.53 -3.05
CA LYS A 352 9.90 -21.04 -2.51
C LYS A 352 10.11 -21.64 -1.12
N THR A 353 9.89 -20.85 -0.08
CA THR A 353 10.13 -21.28 1.30
C THR A 353 9.11 -20.66 2.26
N ASP A 354 8.92 -21.33 3.40
CA ASP A 354 8.13 -20.80 4.50
C ASP A 354 9.06 -20.27 5.61
N HIS A 355 8.80 -19.06 6.08
CA HIS A 355 9.55 -18.42 7.16
C HIS A 355 8.59 -17.92 8.26
N PRO A 356 8.87 -18.16 9.55
CA PRO A 356 8.12 -17.50 10.61
C PRO A 356 8.38 -15.99 10.59
N LEU A 357 7.39 -15.20 11.01
CA LEU A 357 7.48 -13.73 11.10
C LEU A 357 8.71 -13.27 11.90
N TRP A 358 9.05 -14.02 12.94
CA TRP A 358 10.21 -13.77 13.80
C TRP A 358 11.48 -14.44 13.26
N SER A 359 11.78 -14.24 11.98
CA SER A 359 13.00 -14.73 11.32
C SER A 359 13.81 -13.59 10.73
N SER A 360 15.14 -13.76 10.73
CA SER A 360 16.07 -12.81 10.11
C SER A 360 15.80 -12.61 8.62
N PHE A 361 15.31 -13.64 7.92
CA PHE A 361 14.92 -13.51 6.51
C PHE A 361 13.85 -12.43 6.34
N VAL A 362 12.73 -12.53 7.06
CA VAL A 362 11.62 -11.57 6.96
C VAL A 362 12.10 -10.15 7.27
N TRP A 363 12.89 -9.96 8.34
CA TRP A 363 13.33 -8.61 8.72
C TRP A 363 14.28 -8.00 7.70
N ARG A 364 15.21 -8.78 7.13
CA ARG A 364 16.11 -8.31 6.06
C ARG A 364 15.35 -8.05 4.77
N ASN A 365 14.38 -8.90 4.44
CA ASN A 365 13.52 -8.72 3.27
C ASN A 365 12.78 -7.39 3.33
N GLU A 366 12.24 -7.07 4.49
CA GLU A 366 11.53 -5.81 4.68
C GLU A 366 12.45 -4.56 4.66
N VAL A 367 13.70 -4.70 5.10
CA VAL A 367 14.69 -3.62 4.92
C VAL A 367 14.95 -3.39 3.44
N ALA A 368 15.11 -4.45 2.63
CA ALA A 368 15.23 -4.35 1.19
C ALA A 368 13.97 -3.75 0.54
N ASP A 369 12.78 -4.16 0.95
CA ASP A 369 11.52 -3.60 0.48
C ASP A 369 11.39 -2.10 0.80
N THR A 370 11.90 -1.66 1.95
CA THR A 370 11.95 -0.23 2.27
C THR A 370 12.80 0.57 1.26
N PHE A 371 13.84 -0.01 0.65
CA PHE A 371 14.56 0.64 -0.45
C PHE A 371 13.70 0.75 -1.71
N VAL A 372 12.88 -0.25 -2.00
CA VAL A 372 11.91 -0.17 -3.11
C VAL A 372 10.91 0.94 -2.83
N GLU A 373 10.25 0.94 -1.67
CA GLU A 373 9.15 1.86 -1.38
C GLU A 373 9.58 3.31 -1.13
N THR A 374 10.75 3.53 -0.53
CA THR A 374 11.19 4.89 -0.16
C THR A 374 12.22 5.49 -1.10
N VAL A 375 12.95 4.67 -1.87
CA VAL A 375 13.98 5.12 -2.81
C VAL A 375 13.53 4.91 -4.25
N ALA A 376 13.33 3.68 -4.70
CA ALA A 376 13.04 3.39 -6.09
C ALA A 376 11.67 3.92 -6.53
N ALA A 377 10.61 3.67 -5.75
CA ALA A 377 9.25 4.04 -6.09
C ALA A 377 9.07 5.56 -6.36
N PRO A 378 9.46 6.48 -5.46
CA PRO A 378 9.26 7.91 -5.68
C PRO A 378 10.21 8.51 -6.75
N TRP A 379 11.44 8.03 -6.88
CA TRP A 379 12.43 8.60 -7.79
C TRP A 379 12.46 7.96 -9.18
N PHE A 380 11.91 6.75 -9.32
CA PHE A 380 12.04 5.95 -10.54
C PHE A 380 10.76 5.17 -10.89
N ALA A 381 10.34 4.21 -10.06
CA ALA A 381 9.43 3.16 -10.49
C ALA A 381 8.06 3.70 -10.89
N ARG A 382 7.49 4.66 -10.14
CA ARG A 382 6.20 5.29 -10.46
C ARG A 382 6.21 6.05 -11.78
N ALA A 383 7.34 6.66 -12.14
CA ALA A 383 7.49 7.34 -13.42
C ALA A 383 7.78 6.36 -14.59
N ALA A 384 8.25 5.16 -14.26
CA ALA A 384 8.60 4.11 -15.22
C ALA A 384 7.47 3.11 -15.49
N GLU A 385 6.32 3.19 -14.82
CA GLU A 385 5.15 2.34 -15.04
C GLU A 385 4.73 2.33 -16.52
N GLY A 386 4.47 1.14 -17.06
CA GLY A 386 4.11 0.94 -18.47
C GLY A 386 5.29 1.07 -19.45
N THR A 387 6.53 1.26 -18.97
CA THR A 387 7.72 1.40 -19.83
C THR A 387 8.59 0.15 -19.83
N ALA A 388 9.43 0.00 -20.86
CA ALA A 388 10.44 -1.06 -20.92
C ALA A 388 11.50 -0.96 -19.80
N VAL A 389 11.72 0.25 -19.26
CA VAL A 389 12.74 0.48 -18.21
C VAL A 389 12.32 -0.13 -16.89
N LEU A 390 11.02 -0.09 -16.54
CA LEU A 390 10.51 -0.79 -15.36
C LEU A 390 10.75 -2.30 -15.45
N ASN A 391 10.48 -2.90 -16.61
CA ASN A 391 10.76 -4.32 -16.84
C ASN A 391 12.26 -4.64 -16.69
N MET A 392 13.15 -3.77 -17.13
CA MET A 392 14.60 -3.97 -16.94
C MET A 392 14.98 -3.95 -15.46
N TRP A 393 14.44 -3.02 -14.68
CA TRP A 393 14.72 -2.94 -13.25
C TRP A 393 14.10 -4.09 -12.45
N LEU A 394 12.88 -4.53 -12.77
CA LEU A 394 12.28 -5.71 -12.16
C LEU A 394 13.11 -6.99 -12.42
N ARG A 395 13.74 -7.10 -13.61
CA ARG A 395 14.73 -8.16 -13.86
C ARG A 395 15.99 -8.01 -13.01
N TRP A 396 16.46 -6.80 -12.72
CA TRP A 396 17.56 -6.59 -11.77
C TRP A 396 17.19 -7.03 -10.36
N LEU A 397 15.92 -6.90 -9.97
CA LEU A 397 15.43 -7.43 -8.70
C LEU A 397 15.29 -8.95 -8.70
N GLY A 398 15.19 -9.59 -9.87
CA GLY A 398 15.22 -11.05 -10.01
C GLY A 398 14.05 -11.65 -10.80
N ALA A 399 13.06 -10.84 -11.23
CA ALA A 399 11.94 -11.35 -12.00
C ALA A 399 12.36 -11.87 -13.38
N ASP A 400 11.70 -12.95 -13.82
CA ASP A 400 11.81 -13.42 -15.20
C ASP A 400 10.75 -12.72 -16.04
N ILE A 401 11.18 -11.84 -16.95
CA ILE A 401 10.28 -11.02 -17.77
C ILE A 401 10.65 -11.18 -19.23
N GLY A 402 9.70 -11.64 -20.04
CA GLY A 402 9.81 -11.83 -21.48
C GLY A 402 9.81 -10.54 -22.30
N ARG A 403 9.83 -10.69 -23.62
CA ARG A 403 9.79 -9.58 -24.59
C ARG A 403 8.37 -9.04 -24.73
N GLY A 404 8.25 -7.72 -24.86
CA GLY A 404 6.96 -7.06 -25.10
C GLY A 404 5.98 -7.10 -23.90
N VAL A 405 6.46 -7.43 -22.70
CA VAL A 405 5.64 -7.38 -21.48
C VAL A 405 5.23 -5.93 -21.20
N TRP A 406 3.94 -5.72 -20.93
CA TRP A 406 3.41 -4.45 -20.44
C TRP A 406 3.17 -4.55 -18.94
N CYS A 407 3.94 -3.83 -18.12
CA CYS A 407 3.82 -3.86 -16.66
C CYS A 407 3.60 -2.45 -16.12
N GLU A 408 2.46 -2.21 -15.46
CA GLU A 408 2.07 -0.92 -14.85
C GLU A 408 2.07 -0.99 -13.32
N THR A 409 2.93 -1.84 -12.75
CA THR A 409 3.08 -1.95 -11.30
C THR A 409 4.49 -2.38 -10.95
N TYR A 410 5.02 -1.83 -9.85
CA TYR A 410 6.27 -2.31 -9.26
C TYR A 410 6.03 -3.26 -8.08
N TRP A 411 4.76 -3.53 -7.72
CA TRP A 411 4.38 -4.39 -6.60
C TRP A 411 4.51 -5.88 -6.95
N LEU A 412 5.77 -6.31 -7.08
CA LEU A 412 6.26 -7.67 -7.16
C LEU A 412 7.19 -7.90 -5.95
N PRO A 413 6.65 -8.13 -4.73
CA PRO A 413 7.43 -8.06 -3.48
C PRO A 413 8.67 -8.95 -3.49
N GLU A 414 8.51 -10.23 -3.87
CA GLU A 414 9.63 -11.14 -4.10
C GLU A 414 9.78 -11.37 -5.62
N ALA A 415 10.37 -10.40 -6.30
CA ALA A 415 10.55 -10.42 -7.76
C ALA A 415 11.13 -11.74 -8.29
N ASP A 416 12.06 -12.40 -7.58
CA ASP A 416 12.63 -13.71 -7.94
C ASP A 416 11.60 -14.82 -8.18
N LEU A 417 10.38 -14.67 -7.64
CA LEU A 417 9.30 -15.64 -7.72
C LEU A 417 8.26 -15.28 -8.78
N VAL A 418 8.48 -14.24 -9.57
CA VAL A 418 7.54 -13.79 -10.61
C VAL A 418 8.08 -14.12 -12.00
N THR A 419 7.26 -14.81 -12.79
CA THR A 419 7.50 -15.07 -14.21
C THR A 419 6.44 -14.36 -15.05
N LEU A 420 6.84 -13.46 -15.95
CA LEU A 420 5.99 -12.80 -16.93
C LEU A 420 6.47 -13.17 -18.33
N ALA A 421 5.83 -14.12 -19.00
CA ALA A 421 6.27 -14.56 -20.33
C ALA A 421 6.00 -13.51 -21.43
N ASP A 422 6.52 -13.76 -22.64
CA ASP A 422 6.42 -12.84 -23.78
C ASP A 422 5.00 -12.28 -24.00
N GLY A 423 4.88 -10.96 -24.10
CA GLY A 423 3.62 -10.27 -24.34
C GLY A 423 2.63 -10.28 -23.17
N ALA A 424 3.01 -10.80 -22.00
CA ALA A 424 2.15 -10.74 -20.82
C ALA A 424 1.86 -9.29 -20.41
N THR A 425 0.68 -9.05 -19.85
CA THR A 425 0.21 -7.72 -19.42
C THR A 425 -0.19 -7.76 -17.95
N VAL A 426 0.46 -6.93 -17.13
CA VAL A 426 0.11 -6.66 -15.74
C VAL A 426 -0.32 -5.20 -15.64
N ASN A 427 -1.61 -4.95 -15.47
CA ASN A 427 -2.18 -3.61 -15.50
C ASN A 427 -1.99 -2.84 -14.17
N ARG A 428 -2.29 -1.54 -14.20
CA ARG A 428 -2.15 -0.64 -13.05
C ARG A 428 -2.85 -1.13 -11.79
N GLY A 429 -2.21 -0.86 -10.65
CA GLY A 429 -2.74 -1.19 -9.33
C GLY A 429 -2.85 -2.68 -9.05
N CYS A 430 -2.25 -3.54 -9.88
CA CYS A 430 -2.14 -4.95 -9.56
C CYS A 430 -1.10 -5.19 -8.47
N VAL A 431 -1.35 -6.21 -7.64
CA VAL A 431 -0.36 -6.77 -6.73
C VAL A 431 -0.09 -8.21 -7.18
N VAL A 432 1.15 -8.48 -7.58
CA VAL A 432 1.61 -9.82 -7.92
C VAL A 432 2.21 -10.41 -6.63
N GLN A 433 1.34 -10.87 -5.75
CA GLN A 433 1.68 -11.21 -4.37
C GLN A 433 2.29 -12.62 -4.29
N THR A 434 3.58 -12.65 -4.01
CA THR A 434 4.42 -13.86 -3.94
C THR A 434 4.49 -14.49 -2.55
N HIS A 435 3.95 -13.83 -1.52
CA HIS A 435 3.84 -14.38 -0.19
C HIS A 435 2.48 -14.16 0.48
N LEU A 436 2.13 -15.00 1.46
CA LEU A 436 0.97 -14.80 2.33
C LEU A 436 1.36 -15.03 3.79
N PHE A 437 0.80 -14.23 4.69
CA PHE A 437 0.89 -14.50 6.12
C PHE A 437 -0.28 -15.37 6.59
N HIS A 438 0.01 -16.60 6.99
CA HIS A 438 -0.94 -17.46 7.70
C HIS A 438 -0.41 -17.75 9.10
N ASP A 439 -1.16 -17.40 10.14
CA ASP A 439 -0.75 -17.57 11.54
C ASP A 439 0.68 -17.05 11.84
N ARG A 440 1.07 -15.93 11.22
CA ARG A 440 2.41 -15.32 11.32
C ARG A 440 3.55 -16.18 10.75
N ILE A 441 3.24 -17.04 9.79
CA ILE A 441 4.20 -17.68 8.89
C ILE A 441 4.04 -17.03 7.51
N MET A 442 5.13 -16.48 6.99
CA MET A 442 5.25 -16.00 5.61
C MET A 442 5.47 -17.22 4.72
N SER A 443 4.48 -17.57 3.92
CA SER A 443 4.56 -18.67 2.95
C SER A 443 4.74 -18.08 1.55
N MET A 444 5.87 -18.38 0.92
CA MET A 444 6.27 -17.82 -0.38
C MET A 444 6.20 -18.86 -1.49
N ASP A 445 5.70 -18.47 -2.66
CA ASP A 445 5.62 -19.32 -3.85
C ASP A 445 5.59 -18.47 -5.14
N THR A 446 5.69 -19.10 -6.31
CA THR A 446 5.72 -18.38 -7.58
C THR A 446 4.37 -17.81 -7.99
N VAL A 447 4.41 -16.77 -8.83
CA VAL A 447 3.27 -16.31 -9.61
C VAL A 447 3.70 -16.25 -11.08
N ASP A 448 3.01 -17.01 -11.92
CA ASP A 448 3.43 -17.26 -13.30
C ASP A 448 2.36 -16.78 -14.30
N LEU A 449 2.73 -15.85 -15.18
CA LEU A 449 1.89 -15.37 -16.29
C LEU A 449 2.45 -15.86 -17.62
N GLY A 450 1.65 -16.65 -18.33
CA GLY A 450 1.95 -17.23 -19.63
C GLY A 450 2.01 -16.20 -20.77
N ARG A 451 2.35 -16.67 -21.98
CA ARG A 451 2.56 -15.82 -23.15
C ARG A 451 1.27 -15.10 -23.51
N GLY A 452 1.30 -13.77 -23.60
CA GLY A 452 0.10 -12.96 -23.87
C GLY A 452 -0.98 -13.02 -22.77
N ALA A 453 -0.67 -13.56 -21.59
CA ALA A 453 -1.59 -13.57 -20.46
C ALA A 453 -1.85 -12.14 -19.97
N THR A 454 -3.07 -11.86 -19.50
CA THR A 454 -3.47 -10.53 -19.02
C THR A 454 -4.03 -10.60 -17.60
N LEU A 455 -3.42 -9.85 -16.69
CA LEU A 455 -3.97 -9.52 -15.38
C LEU A 455 -4.53 -8.09 -15.44
N GLY A 456 -5.86 -7.96 -15.41
CA GLY A 456 -6.59 -6.70 -15.52
C GLY A 456 -6.34 -5.75 -14.34
N PRO A 457 -6.68 -4.45 -14.46
CA PRO A 457 -6.30 -3.46 -13.45
C PRO A 457 -6.92 -3.74 -12.09
N HIS A 458 -6.20 -3.39 -11.03
CA HIS A 458 -6.58 -3.60 -9.63
C HIS A 458 -6.79 -5.08 -9.23
N CYS A 459 -6.20 -6.02 -9.94
CA CYS A 459 -6.25 -7.42 -9.55
C CYS A 459 -5.16 -7.79 -8.54
N VAL A 460 -5.41 -8.84 -7.77
CA VAL A 460 -4.38 -9.47 -6.93
C VAL A 460 -4.21 -10.91 -7.35
N ALA A 461 -2.96 -11.30 -7.61
CA ALA A 461 -2.58 -12.70 -7.81
C ALA A 461 -1.88 -13.20 -6.55
N LEU A 462 -2.39 -14.27 -5.95
CA LEU A 462 -1.82 -14.86 -4.73
C LEU A 462 -0.70 -15.86 -5.05
N PRO A 463 0.12 -16.26 -4.06
CA PRO A 463 1.22 -17.20 -4.29
C PRO A 463 0.73 -18.52 -4.88
N ALA A 464 1.59 -19.21 -5.63
CA ALA A 464 1.28 -20.47 -6.30
C ALA A 464 0.17 -20.35 -7.35
N SER A 465 -0.13 -19.14 -7.83
CA SER A 465 -1.13 -18.93 -8.88
C SER A 465 -0.49 -18.81 -10.26
N GLY A 466 -1.24 -19.22 -11.28
CA GLY A 466 -0.81 -19.16 -12.67
C GLY A 466 -1.90 -18.61 -13.58
N ILE A 467 -1.50 -17.85 -14.61
CA ILE A 467 -2.39 -17.41 -15.68
C ILE A 467 -1.86 -17.98 -17.00
N GLY A 468 -2.58 -18.93 -17.60
CA GLY A 468 -2.13 -19.62 -18.81
C GLY A 468 -2.02 -18.71 -20.04
N ASP A 469 -1.37 -19.22 -21.08
CA ASP A 469 -1.11 -18.49 -22.33
C ASP A 469 -2.38 -17.88 -22.93
N GLY A 470 -2.34 -16.59 -23.26
CA GLY A 470 -3.45 -15.84 -23.84
C GLY A 470 -4.70 -15.75 -22.95
N ALA A 471 -4.63 -16.16 -21.68
CA ALA A 471 -5.76 -16.05 -20.77
C ALA A 471 -5.91 -14.61 -20.23
N THR A 472 -7.13 -14.23 -19.89
CA THR A 472 -7.43 -12.88 -19.39
C THR A 472 -8.17 -12.94 -18.07
N VAL A 473 -7.63 -12.29 -17.05
CA VAL A 473 -8.31 -12.00 -15.80
C VAL A 473 -8.83 -10.56 -15.85
N GLY A 474 -10.14 -10.38 -15.77
CA GLY A 474 -10.80 -9.08 -15.82
C GLY A 474 -10.49 -8.22 -14.59
N PRO A 475 -10.80 -6.91 -14.62
CA PRO A 475 -10.41 -5.95 -13.58
C PRO A 475 -10.95 -6.30 -12.19
N ALA A 476 -10.22 -5.86 -11.16
CA ALA A 476 -10.55 -5.99 -9.74
C ALA A 476 -10.90 -7.42 -9.32
N SER A 477 -10.12 -8.37 -9.82
CA SER A 477 -10.25 -9.80 -9.55
C SER A 477 -9.20 -10.31 -8.58
N LEU A 478 -9.47 -11.45 -7.94
CA LEU A 478 -8.54 -12.14 -7.06
C LEU A 478 -8.29 -13.55 -7.60
N VAL A 479 -7.06 -13.82 -8.05
CA VAL A 479 -6.60 -15.16 -8.42
C VAL A 479 -6.13 -15.84 -7.14
N MET A 480 -6.79 -16.94 -6.75
CA MET A 480 -6.53 -17.56 -5.46
C MET A 480 -5.22 -18.35 -5.45
N ARG A 481 -4.72 -18.62 -4.24
CA ARG A 481 -3.54 -19.47 -4.06
C ARG A 481 -3.79 -20.85 -4.68
N GLY A 482 -2.87 -21.30 -5.54
CA GLY A 482 -2.96 -22.60 -6.21
C GLY A 482 -3.87 -22.62 -7.43
N ASP A 483 -4.59 -21.53 -7.75
CA ASP A 483 -5.40 -21.47 -8.96
C ASP A 483 -4.50 -21.34 -10.19
N THR A 484 -4.80 -22.12 -11.23
CA THR A 484 -4.22 -21.93 -12.56
C THR A 484 -5.33 -21.64 -13.55
N VAL A 485 -5.34 -20.42 -14.10
CA VAL A 485 -6.29 -20.02 -15.14
C VAL A 485 -5.91 -20.73 -16.44
N PRO A 486 -6.81 -21.52 -17.06
CA PRO A 486 -6.49 -22.24 -18.29
C PRO A 486 -6.16 -21.30 -19.46
N ALA A 487 -5.27 -21.73 -20.36
CA ALA A 487 -4.90 -20.98 -21.55
C ALA A 487 -6.10 -20.58 -22.42
N HIS A 488 -6.04 -19.41 -23.05
CA HIS A 488 -7.05 -18.86 -23.96
C HIS A 488 -8.46 -18.72 -23.35
N THR A 489 -8.55 -18.65 -22.03
CA THR A 489 -9.83 -18.46 -21.32
C THR A 489 -9.94 -17.08 -20.67
N ARG A 490 -11.16 -16.66 -20.36
CA ARG A 490 -11.46 -15.37 -19.73
C ARG A 490 -12.12 -15.61 -18.38
N TRP A 491 -11.60 -14.95 -17.35
CA TRP A 491 -12.03 -15.10 -15.96
C TRP A 491 -12.21 -13.73 -15.33
N GLN A 492 -13.13 -13.60 -14.38
CA GLN A 492 -13.30 -12.38 -13.61
C GLN A 492 -13.88 -12.70 -12.24
N GLY A 493 -13.44 -11.94 -11.24
CA GLY A 493 -14.12 -11.80 -9.97
C GLY A 493 -13.23 -11.97 -8.75
N ASN A 494 -13.82 -11.77 -7.57
CA ASN A 494 -13.13 -11.92 -6.29
C ASN A 494 -13.92 -12.91 -5.40
N PRO A 495 -13.58 -14.22 -5.42
CA PRO A 495 -12.54 -14.86 -6.24
C PRO A 495 -12.93 -15.01 -7.73
N ILE A 496 -11.95 -15.28 -8.60
CA ILE A 496 -12.19 -15.44 -10.04
C ILE A 496 -13.13 -16.62 -10.35
N ALA A 497 -13.97 -16.43 -11.37
CA ALA A 497 -14.77 -17.49 -11.99
C ALA A 497 -14.75 -17.30 -13.52
N PRO A 498 -15.15 -18.31 -14.32
CA PRO A 498 -15.26 -18.15 -15.76
C PRO A 498 -16.14 -16.95 -16.11
N TRP A 499 -15.64 -16.09 -16.99
CA TRP A 499 -16.30 -14.85 -17.37
C TRP A 499 -17.59 -15.18 -18.14
N ALA A 500 -18.73 -15.15 -17.45
CA ALA A 500 -20.03 -15.54 -18.02
C ALA A 500 -20.52 -14.54 -19.09
N LYS A 501 -21.34 -15.04 -20.04
CA LYS A 501 -21.86 -14.32 -21.23
C LYS A 501 -22.31 -12.89 -20.93
N GLY A 502 -21.83 -11.96 -21.74
CA GLY A 502 -21.91 -10.50 -21.54
C GLY A 502 -20.65 -9.76 -22.03
N ASP A 503 -19.65 -10.52 -22.49
CA ASP A 503 -18.41 -10.07 -23.11
C ASP A 503 -18.67 -9.05 -24.24
N PRO A 504 -18.30 -7.76 -24.07
CA PRO A 504 -18.42 -6.77 -25.14
C PRO A 504 -17.36 -6.97 -26.23
N PHE A 505 -16.40 -7.87 -26.03
CA PHE A 505 -15.32 -8.15 -26.97
C PHE A 505 -15.46 -9.57 -27.53
N PRO A 506 -15.57 -9.77 -28.85
CA PRO A 506 -15.67 -11.11 -29.42
C PRO A 506 -14.53 -12.02 -28.95
N ARG A 507 -14.84 -13.30 -28.74
CA ARG A 507 -13.81 -14.33 -28.55
C ARG A 507 -12.92 -14.29 -29.78
N ILE A 508 -11.60 -14.23 -29.59
CA ILE A 508 -10.64 -14.39 -30.68
C ILE A 508 -10.87 -15.81 -31.21
N ARG A 509 -11.43 -15.94 -32.41
CA ARG A 509 -11.52 -17.23 -33.10
C ARG A 509 -10.11 -17.61 -33.52
N ASP A 510 -9.70 -18.83 -33.19
CA ASP A 510 -8.46 -19.41 -33.68
C ASP A 510 -8.75 -19.97 -35.07
N ASP A 511 -8.46 -19.19 -36.10
CA ASP A 511 -8.71 -19.54 -37.51
C ASP A 511 -7.72 -20.61 -38.04
N ARG A 512 -7.15 -21.45 -37.16
CA ARG A 512 -6.13 -22.45 -37.51
C ARG A 512 -6.65 -23.88 -37.68
N ASN A 513 -7.96 -24.09 -37.71
CA ASN A 513 -8.56 -25.42 -37.87
C ASN A 513 -9.65 -25.50 -38.96
N GLU A 514 -9.54 -24.68 -40.00
CA GLU A 514 -10.27 -24.90 -41.26
C GLU A 514 -9.29 -24.74 -42.44
N GLY A 515 -8.71 -25.87 -42.86
CA GLY A 515 -7.80 -25.99 -43.99
C GLY A 515 -7.52 -27.45 -44.28
#